data_AF-A0A9D8STV1-F1
#
_entry.id   AF-A0A9D8STV1-F1
#
_cell.length_a   1.000
_cell.length_b   1.000
_cell.length_c   1.000
_cell.angle_alpha   90.00
_cell.angle_beta   90.00
_cell.angle_gamma   90.00
#
_symmetry.space_group_name_H-M   'P 1'
#
loop_
_entity.id
_entity.type
_entity.pdbx_description
1 polymer ?
#
loop_
_entity_poly.entity_id
_entity_poly.type
_entity_poly.pdbx_seq_one_letter_code
_entity_poly.pdbx_strand_id
1 'polypeptide(L)'
;MKKFFIQLKKELKGYFCTFNALIIMGVYSLLSSFLAIYFGDYFVREYDIMNSYFVMQPMILMLVIPSVTMRLWTDEAKSGTLELLLTQPIGYLALVLAKFFAAYVFFLAAVGFSLPFLAFSANLSSLDAGMVYGGYLGLCLCGALFCAAGCLVSALNKSVMLSYIISIFVLCLITLLYFNPTGHPLLLGINFKDNYNAFLSGIFGWQNIFYFIFGTILFLWINTAVIGYQRDYSEKKQFRVFSFLLIVLFIFGNAAVGLNFDTLFDFSSDKRYTLSDESETFLENFDKRIDVTLFEAANQRQEVNSQYAIYAEFVERLFKIIEKKSQGGIKTKTVLVEPFSAMERKITNENTPFEEDKNGYKIFMAAEFSDNEGNTAKINSFNPLRQNLLEADVMRLIRNFGKQKKEIALIASDEDLENMQSFYALLEEFYTVKRLDLSVGFLMPSFAAVIVINPQMYSTDFLLAAEQYVLNGGSLMMFHEPKLIRYGLSTPLIDFLETFGLRPVPQDSLYTDINNTQSTLGASKPEEISFMQDVGEVLFNDAGKLEVKADKNYTVTPILKVENNI
;
A
#
# COMPACT_ATOMS: atom_id res chain seq x y z
N MET A 1 -27.79 -24.81 -27.24
CA MET A 1 -26.33 -24.78 -27.51
C MET A 1 -26.03 -24.41 -28.96
N LYS A 2 -26.28 -25.25 -29.99
CA LYS A 2 -25.93 -24.93 -31.40
C LYS A 2 -26.46 -23.58 -31.91
N LYS A 3 -27.75 -23.28 -31.66
CA LYS A 3 -28.39 -22.01 -32.08
C LYS A 3 -27.73 -20.75 -31.48
N PHE A 4 -27.28 -20.84 -30.22
CA PHE A 4 -26.56 -19.75 -29.54
C PHE A 4 -25.24 -19.45 -30.24
N PHE A 5 -24.42 -20.47 -30.52
CA PHE A 5 -23.13 -20.27 -31.20
C PHE A 5 -23.28 -19.74 -32.62
N ILE A 6 -24.34 -20.12 -33.33
CA ILE A 6 -24.64 -19.58 -34.67
C ILE A 6 -24.93 -18.06 -34.56
N GLN A 7 -25.76 -17.65 -33.61
CA GLN A 7 -26.05 -16.24 -33.39
C GLN A 7 -24.78 -15.48 -32.97
N LEU A 8 -24.03 -15.99 -31.99
CA LEU A 8 -22.80 -15.37 -31.52
C LEU A 8 -21.79 -15.16 -32.67
N LYS A 9 -21.61 -16.16 -33.54
CA LYS A 9 -20.72 -16.06 -34.70
C LYS A 9 -21.19 -15.00 -35.70
N LYS A 10 -22.50 -14.87 -35.91
CA LYS A 10 -23.09 -13.81 -36.74
C LYS A 10 -22.75 -12.43 -36.18
N GLU A 11 -22.97 -12.22 -34.87
CA GLU A 11 -22.72 -10.93 -34.21
C GLU A 11 -21.22 -10.57 -34.20
N LEU A 12 -20.34 -11.52 -33.86
CA LEU A 12 -18.88 -11.31 -33.89
C LEU A 12 -18.38 -10.93 -35.29
N LYS A 13 -18.91 -11.59 -36.34
CA LYS A 13 -18.59 -11.22 -37.72
C LYS A 13 -19.06 -9.81 -38.04
N GLY A 14 -20.21 -9.40 -37.52
CA GLY A 14 -20.73 -8.03 -37.63
C GLY A 14 -19.78 -6.97 -37.05
N TYR A 15 -19.17 -7.26 -35.90
CA TYR A 15 -18.16 -6.37 -35.32
C TYR A 15 -16.85 -6.36 -36.12
N PHE A 16 -16.16 -7.50 -36.22
CA PHE A 16 -14.77 -7.55 -36.71
C PHE A 16 -14.62 -7.43 -38.23
N CYS A 17 -15.67 -7.66 -39.04
CA CYS A 17 -15.57 -7.47 -40.49
C CYS A 17 -15.81 -6.01 -40.93
N THR A 18 -16.02 -5.07 -40.01
CA THR A 18 -16.25 -3.66 -40.35
C THR A 18 -15.05 -2.80 -39.97
N PHE A 19 -14.73 -1.79 -40.78
CA PHE A 19 -13.63 -0.86 -40.49
C PHE A 19 -13.84 -0.07 -39.19
N ASN A 20 -15.11 0.16 -38.81
CA ASN A 20 -15.48 0.86 -37.57
C ASN A 20 -14.91 0.19 -36.31
N ALA A 21 -14.75 -1.14 -36.31
CA ALA A 21 -14.15 -1.87 -35.19
C ALA A 21 -12.73 -1.39 -34.88
N LEU A 22 -11.90 -1.24 -35.91
CA LEU A 22 -10.51 -0.78 -35.77
C LEU A 22 -10.45 0.67 -35.27
N ILE A 23 -11.35 1.54 -35.76
CA ILE A 23 -11.45 2.92 -35.30
C ILE A 23 -11.79 2.96 -33.81
N ILE A 24 -12.80 2.21 -33.35
CA ILE A 24 -13.21 2.23 -31.94
C ILE A 24 -12.08 1.72 -31.04
N MET A 25 -11.40 0.63 -31.42
CA MET A 25 -10.26 0.10 -30.65
C MET A 25 -9.07 1.08 -30.62
N GLY A 26 -8.74 1.69 -31.76
CA GLY A 26 -7.67 2.70 -31.84
C GLY A 26 -7.98 3.94 -31.01
N VAL A 27 -9.21 4.46 -31.10
CA VAL A 27 -9.66 5.60 -30.28
C VAL A 27 -9.64 5.24 -28.80
N TYR A 28 -10.13 4.07 -28.40
CA TYR A 28 -10.08 3.61 -27.01
C TYR A 28 -8.63 3.56 -26.50
N SER A 29 -7.71 2.95 -27.24
CA SER A 29 -6.31 2.82 -26.85
C SER A 29 -5.60 4.18 -26.72
N LEU A 30 -5.78 5.06 -27.72
CA LEU A 30 -5.16 6.39 -27.74
C LEU A 30 -5.73 7.27 -26.62
N LEU A 31 -7.06 7.30 -26.49
CA LEU A 31 -7.74 8.10 -25.47
C LEU A 31 -7.36 7.62 -24.06
N SER A 32 -7.27 6.30 -23.86
CA SER A 32 -6.86 5.74 -22.57
C SER A 32 -5.43 6.09 -22.19
N SER A 33 -4.50 5.96 -23.13
CA SER A 33 -3.09 6.29 -22.88
C SER A 33 -2.91 7.79 -22.64
N PHE A 34 -3.61 8.63 -23.41
CA PHE A 34 -3.58 10.07 -23.25
C PHE A 34 -4.13 10.51 -21.89
N LEU A 35 -5.31 10.03 -21.49
CA LEU A 35 -5.91 10.38 -20.19
C LEU A 35 -5.07 9.86 -19.02
N ALA A 36 -4.49 8.67 -19.13
CA ALA A 36 -3.60 8.13 -18.11
C ALA A 36 -2.41 9.08 -17.87
N ILE A 37 -1.76 9.54 -18.95
CA ILE A 37 -0.59 10.40 -18.88
C ILE A 37 -0.91 11.79 -18.32
N TYR A 38 -1.95 12.44 -18.83
CA TYR A 38 -2.23 13.84 -18.51
C TYR A 38 -3.13 14.07 -17.29
N PHE A 39 -4.08 13.17 -17.04
CA PHE A 39 -5.07 13.32 -15.98
C PHE A 39 -4.93 12.26 -14.89
N GLY A 40 -4.24 11.15 -15.16
CA GLY A 40 -4.05 10.05 -14.21
C GLY A 40 -2.83 10.19 -13.31
N ASP A 41 -2.07 11.28 -13.44
CA ASP A 41 -0.82 11.52 -12.69
C ASP A 41 0.27 10.47 -12.95
N TYR A 42 0.36 9.98 -14.19
CA TYR A 42 1.27 8.88 -14.58
C TYR A 42 2.72 9.10 -14.19
N PHE A 43 3.25 10.33 -14.33
CA PHE A 43 4.64 10.64 -13.98
C PHE A 43 4.86 10.99 -12.51
N VAL A 44 3.78 11.13 -11.71
CA VAL A 44 3.84 11.47 -10.28
C VAL A 44 3.80 10.20 -9.42
N ARG A 45 3.29 9.10 -9.97
CA ARG A 45 3.25 7.79 -9.29
C ARG A 45 4.60 7.10 -9.44
N GLU A 46 5.17 6.61 -8.35
CA GLU A 46 6.47 5.91 -8.37
C GLU A 46 6.28 4.38 -8.43
N TYR A 47 5.42 3.82 -7.57
CA TYR A 47 5.24 2.37 -7.40
C TYR A 47 3.92 1.81 -7.95
N ASP A 48 2.98 2.69 -8.33
CA ASP A 48 1.64 2.32 -8.83
C ASP A 48 1.31 3.02 -10.16
N ILE A 49 2.31 3.21 -11.02
CA ILE A 49 2.20 3.95 -12.29
C ILE A 49 1.01 3.50 -13.15
N MET A 50 0.71 2.20 -13.15
CA MET A 50 -0.43 1.62 -13.89
C MET A 50 -1.81 2.04 -13.34
N ASN A 51 -1.92 2.45 -12.08
CA ASN A 51 -3.20 2.95 -11.55
C ASN A 51 -3.68 4.20 -12.26
N SER A 52 -2.77 5.04 -12.77
CA SER A 52 -3.11 6.18 -13.63
C SER A 52 -3.98 5.79 -14.83
N TYR A 53 -3.71 4.61 -15.40
CA TYR A 53 -4.50 4.06 -16.50
C TYR A 53 -5.87 3.58 -16.02
N PHE A 54 -5.91 2.79 -14.94
CA PHE A 54 -7.13 2.14 -14.47
C PHE A 54 -8.14 3.10 -13.84
N VAL A 55 -7.70 4.13 -13.12
CA VAL A 55 -8.57 5.16 -12.53
C VAL A 55 -9.40 5.87 -13.60
N MET A 56 -8.84 6.08 -14.79
CA MET A 56 -9.52 6.76 -15.89
C MET A 56 -10.49 5.86 -16.68
N GLN A 57 -10.40 4.54 -16.53
CA GLN A 57 -11.17 3.61 -17.37
C GLN A 57 -12.69 3.75 -17.23
N PRO A 58 -13.30 3.87 -16.04
CA PRO A 58 -14.75 4.02 -15.93
C PRO A 58 -15.28 5.21 -16.73
N MET A 59 -14.56 6.34 -16.72
CA MET A 59 -14.92 7.53 -17.49
C MET A 59 -14.81 7.29 -19.01
N ILE A 60 -13.74 6.61 -19.45
CA ILE A 60 -13.54 6.30 -20.88
C ILE A 60 -14.59 5.29 -21.36
N LEU A 61 -14.84 4.23 -20.59
CA LEU A 61 -15.80 3.19 -20.92
C LEU A 61 -17.23 3.71 -20.95
N MET A 62 -17.55 4.72 -20.14
CA MET A 62 -18.84 5.42 -20.21
C MET A 62 -19.11 6.01 -21.60
N LEU A 63 -18.07 6.41 -22.33
CA LEU A 63 -18.17 6.91 -23.70
C LEU A 63 -18.07 5.78 -24.74
N VAL A 64 -17.10 4.88 -24.55
CA VAL A 64 -16.76 3.85 -25.55
C VAL A 64 -17.80 2.72 -25.59
N ILE A 65 -18.24 2.21 -24.44
CA ILE A 65 -19.17 1.06 -24.39
C ILE A 65 -20.51 1.38 -25.10
N PRO A 66 -21.15 2.55 -24.90
CA PRO A 66 -22.33 2.92 -25.66
C PRO A 66 -22.14 2.84 -27.18
N SER A 67 -20.96 3.17 -27.69
CA SER A 67 -20.68 3.10 -29.14
C SER A 67 -20.68 1.65 -29.65
N VAL A 68 -20.26 0.71 -28.80
CA VAL A 68 -20.23 -0.74 -29.07
C VAL A 68 -21.64 -1.34 -28.98
N THR A 69 -22.41 -0.98 -27.96
CA THR A 69 -23.69 -1.63 -27.65
C THR A 69 -24.89 -1.00 -28.34
N MET A 70 -24.81 0.28 -28.74
CA MET A 70 -25.98 1.03 -29.24
C MET A 70 -26.72 0.33 -30.39
N ARG A 71 -26.00 -0.39 -31.27
CA ARG A 71 -26.54 -1.04 -32.47
C ARG A 71 -27.09 -2.45 -32.25
N LEU A 72 -26.80 -3.09 -31.11
CA LEU A 72 -27.11 -4.51 -30.88
C LEU A 72 -28.58 -4.86 -31.12
N TRP A 73 -29.50 -4.04 -30.61
CA TRP A 73 -30.94 -4.22 -30.79
C TRP A 73 -31.56 -3.15 -31.68
N THR A 74 -31.02 -1.92 -31.66
CA THR A 74 -31.61 -0.80 -32.41
C THR A 74 -31.57 -1.02 -33.93
N ASP A 75 -30.54 -1.68 -34.49
CA ASP A 75 -30.49 -1.91 -35.94
C ASP A 75 -31.56 -2.93 -36.39
N GLU A 76 -31.84 -3.95 -35.57
CA GLU A 76 -32.92 -4.91 -35.81
C GLU A 76 -34.29 -4.27 -35.62
N ALA A 77 -34.43 -3.39 -34.61
CA ALA A 77 -35.66 -2.64 -34.38
C ALA A 77 -35.96 -1.63 -35.49
N LYS A 78 -34.94 -0.93 -36.01
CA LYS A 78 -35.06 0.02 -37.13
C LYS A 78 -35.40 -0.65 -38.44
N SER A 79 -34.76 -1.79 -38.71
CA SER A 79 -34.96 -2.53 -39.96
C SER A 79 -36.24 -3.38 -39.97
N GLY A 80 -36.98 -3.43 -38.85
CA GLY A 80 -38.16 -4.28 -38.69
C GLY A 80 -37.84 -5.78 -38.61
N THR A 81 -36.56 -6.16 -38.62
CA THR A 81 -36.13 -7.56 -38.56
C THR A 81 -36.21 -8.16 -37.16
N LEU A 82 -36.44 -7.33 -36.13
CA LEU A 82 -36.63 -7.78 -34.75
C LEU A 82 -37.79 -8.77 -34.62
N GLU A 83 -38.93 -8.54 -35.28
CA GLU A 83 -40.08 -9.45 -35.24
C GLU A 83 -39.74 -10.82 -35.86
N LEU A 84 -38.96 -10.81 -36.96
CA LEU A 84 -38.47 -12.03 -37.59
C LEU A 84 -37.49 -12.78 -36.68
N LEU A 85 -36.62 -12.08 -35.95
CA LEU A 85 -35.71 -12.72 -34.99
C LEU A 85 -36.48 -13.35 -33.83
N LEU A 86 -37.50 -12.66 -33.31
CA LEU A 86 -38.28 -13.13 -32.16
C LEU A 86 -39.18 -14.33 -32.51
N THR A 87 -39.58 -14.49 -33.78
CA THR A 87 -40.33 -15.68 -34.23
C THR A 87 -39.45 -16.92 -34.40
N GLN A 88 -38.12 -16.78 -34.42
CA GLN A 88 -37.24 -17.94 -34.49
C GLN A 88 -37.34 -18.80 -33.22
N PRO A 89 -37.17 -20.13 -33.32
CA PRO A 89 -37.23 -21.06 -32.19
C PRO A 89 -35.91 -21.02 -31.37
N ILE A 90 -35.51 -19.82 -30.94
CA ILE A 90 -34.38 -19.54 -30.06
C ILE A 90 -34.94 -18.93 -28.77
N GLY A 91 -34.42 -19.35 -27.61
CA GLY A 91 -34.84 -18.79 -26.33
C GLY A 91 -34.30 -17.37 -26.10
N TYR A 92 -35.06 -16.57 -25.36
CA TYR A 92 -34.75 -15.15 -25.07
C TYR A 92 -33.36 -14.96 -24.44
N LEU A 93 -33.07 -15.77 -23.41
CA LEU A 93 -31.77 -15.74 -22.72
C LEU A 93 -30.62 -16.03 -23.68
N ALA A 94 -30.79 -16.97 -24.60
CA ALA A 94 -29.75 -17.30 -25.56
C ALA A 94 -29.49 -16.16 -26.57
N LEU A 95 -30.54 -15.43 -26.99
CA LEU A 95 -30.39 -14.26 -27.87
C LEU A 95 -29.65 -13.12 -27.16
N VAL A 96 -30.10 -12.78 -25.95
CA VAL A 96 -29.49 -11.71 -25.14
C VAL A 96 -28.04 -12.03 -24.82
N LEU A 97 -27.75 -13.25 -24.36
CA LEU A 97 -26.38 -13.67 -24.06
C LEU A 97 -25.50 -13.64 -25.31
N ALA A 98 -25.99 -14.06 -26.48
CA ALA A 98 -25.18 -14.03 -27.70
C ALA A 98 -24.77 -12.60 -28.09
N LYS A 99 -25.70 -11.64 -28.00
CA LYS A 99 -25.43 -10.22 -28.27
C LYS A 99 -24.50 -9.61 -27.22
N PHE A 100 -24.71 -9.93 -25.95
CA PHE A 100 -23.82 -9.50 -24.86
C PHE A 100 -22.39 -10.02 -25.05
N PHE A 101 -22.22 -11.34 -25.25
CA PHE A 101 -20.90 -11.93 -25.41
C PHE A 101 -20.17 -11.41 -26.66
N ALA A 102 -20.89 -11.10 -27.75
CA ALA A 102 -20.28 -10.47 -28.92
C ALA A 102 -19.70 -9.08 -28.59
N ALA A 103 -20.46 -8.24 -27.90
CA ALA A 103 -19.99 -6.92 -27.46
C ALA A 103 -18.89 -7.02 -26.40
N TYR A 104 -18.99 -7.98 -25.48
CA TYR A 104 -18.00 -8.18 -24.42
C TYR A 104 -16.67 -8.71 -24.97
N VAL A 105 -16.68 -9.66 -25.91
CA VAL A 105 -15.46 -10.12 -26.60
C VAL A 105 -14.83 -8.99 -27.41
N PHE A 106 -15.64 -8.14 -28.06
CA PHE A 106 -15.12 -6.95 -28.72
C PHE A 106 -14.44 -5.99 -27.73
N PHE A 107 -15.06 -5.75 -26.58
CA PHE A 107 -14.46 -4.95 -25.50
C PHE A 107 -13.15 -5.58 -24.98
N LEU A 108 -13.11 -6.89 -24.73
CA LEU A 108 -11.89 -7.58 -24.31
C LEU A 108 -10.77 -7.47 -25.36
N ALA A 109 -11.11 -7.52 -26.64
CA ALA A 109 -10.15 -7.27 -27.71
C ALA A 109 -9.60 -5.83 -27.63
N ALA A 110 -10.46 -4.83 -27.37
CA ALA A 110 -10.03 -3.45 -27.15
C ALA A 110 -9.11 -3.30 -25.92
N VAL A 111 -9.42 -3.98 -24.81
CA VAL A 111 -8.53 -4.04 -23.64
C VAL A 111 -7.19 -4.67 -23.99
N GLY A 112 -7.15 -5.68 -24.87
CA GLY A 112 -5.91 -6.27 -25.37
C GLY A 112 -4.96 -5.25 -26.05
N PHE A 113 -5.51 -4.19 -26.66
CA PHE A 113 -4.70 -3.11 -27.24
C PHE A 113 -4.04 -2.20 -26.18
N SER A 114 -4.35 -2.37 -24.90
CA SER A 114 -3.64 -1.69 -23.80
C SER A 114 -2.32 -2.35 -23.41
N LEU A 115 -2.08 -3.60 -23.82
CA LEU A 115 -0.87 -4.35 -23.44
C LEU A 115 0.45 -3.68 -23.88
N PRO A 116 0.55 -3.00 -25.04
CA PRO A 116 1.74 -2.21 -25.36
C PRO A 116 2.01 -1.08 -24.37
N PHE A 117 0.96 -0.46 -23.81
CA PHE A 117 1.10 0.57 -22.78
C PHE A 117 1.60 -0.03 -21.46
N LEU A 118 1.09 -1.21 -21.07
CA LEU A 118 1.62 -1.96 -19.93
C LEU A 118 3.11 -2.30 -20.12
N ALA A 119 3.48 -2.82 -21.29
CA ALA A 119 4.87 -3.15 -21.61
C ALA A 119 5.77 -1.91 -21.58
N PHE A 120 5.29 -0.77 -22.07
CA PHE A 120 6.01 0.50 -21.97
C PHE A 120 6.27 0.86 -20.51
N SER A 121 5.27 0.85 -19.64
CA SER A 121 5.43 1.20 -18.23
C SER A 121 6.31 0.22 -17.45
N ALA A 122 6.27 -1.08 -17.78
CA ALA A 122 7.12 -2.10 -17.16
C ALA A 122 8.61 -1.88 -17.44
N ASN A 123 8.96 -1.15 -18.51
CA ASN A 123 10.35 -0.76 -18.78
C ASN A 123 10.77 0.51 -18.04
N LEU A 124 9.82 1.32 -17.54
CA LEU A 124 10.10 2.58 -16.87
C LEU A 124 10.26 2.42 -15.34
N SER A 125 9.48 1.52 -14.72
CA SER A 125 9.51 1.32 -13.27
C SER A 125 9.19 -0.14 -12.88
N SER A 126 9.51 -0.49 -11.63
CA SER A 126 9.06 -1.74 -11.02
C SER A 126 7.54 -1.67 -10.78
N LEU A 127 6.78 -2.53 -11.46
CA LEU A 127 5.33 -2.61 -11.32
C LEU A 127 4.93 -3.59 -10.21
N ASP A 128 3.96 -3.21 -9.38
CA ASP A 128 3.27 -4.16 -8.51
C ASP A 128 2.36 -5.05 -9.36
N ALA A 129 2.71 -6.33 -9.49
CA ALA A 129 1.98 -7.29 -10.29
C ALA A 129 0.54 -7.47 -9.78
N GLY A 130 0.34 -7.45 -8.46
CA GLY A 130 -0.96 -7.53 -7.80
C GLY A 130 -1.90 -6.41 -8.20
N MET A 131 -1.42 -5.17 -8.16
CA MET A 131 -2.19 -4.00 -8.58
C MET A 131 -2.52 -4.04 -10.07
N VAL A 132 -1.58 -4.49 -10.92
CA VAL A 132 -1.83 -4.64 -12.36
C VAL A 132 -2.91 -5.71 -12.62
N TYR A 133 -2.79 -6.89 -12.02
CA TYR A 133 -3.79 -7.96 -12.16
C TYR A 133 -5.15 -7.53 -11.61
N GLY A 134 -5.17 -6.91 -10.44
CA GLY A 134 -6.37 -6.36 -9.82
C GLY A 134 -7.04 -5.34 -10.74
N GLY A 135 -6.29 -4.36 -11.24
CA GLY A 135 -6.76 -3.34 -12.17
C GLY A 135 -7.36 -3.91 -13.45
N TYR A 136 -6.70 -4.89 -14.08
CA TYR A 136 -7.26 -5.56 -15.26
C TYR A 136 -8.50 -6.39 -14.97
N LEU A 137 -8.54 -7.10 -13.83
CA LEU A 137 -9.71 -7.87 -13.42
C LEU A 137 -10.90 -6.94 -13.16
N GLY A 138 -10.68 -5.86 -12.40
CA GLY A 138 -11.66 -4.81 -12.17
C GLY A 138 -12.16 -4.17 -13.46
N LEU A 139 -11.27 -3.90 -14.42
CA LEU A 139 -11.60 -3.39 -15.74
C LEU A 139 -12.48 -4.37 -16.54
N CYS A 140 -12.16 -5.67 -16.52
CA CYS A 140 -12.92 -6.70 -17.21
C CYS A 140 -14.33 -6.86 -16.63
N LEU A 141 -14.46 -6.78 -15.31
CA LEU A 141 -15.75 -6.84 -14.60
C LEU A 141 -16.58 -5.56 -14.80
N CYS A 142 -15.95 -4.39 -14.73
CA CYS A 142 -16.56 -3.10 -15.03
C CYS A 142 -17.10 -3.05 -16.46
N GLY A 143 -16.30 -3.48 -17.44
CA GLY A 143 -16.72 -3.57 -18.83
C GLY A 143 -17.88 -4.56 -19.04
N ALA A 144 -17.92 -5.68 -18.32
CA ALA A 144 -19.05 -6.60 -18.36
C ALA A 144 -20.35 -5.93 -17.88
N LEU A 145 -20.30 -5.22 -16.75
CA LEU A 145 -21.43 -4.48 -16.21
C LEU A 145 -21.93 -3.42 -17.20
N PHE A 146 -21.01 -2.64 -17.77
CA PHE A 146 -21.35 -1.57 -18.70
C PHE A 146 -21.89 -2.12 -20.02
N CYS A 147 -21.32 -3.21 -20.55
CA CYS A 147 -21.84 -3.89 -21.74
C CYS A 147 -23.26 -4.42 -21.51
N ALA A 148 -23.54 -4.99 -20.33
CA ALA A 148 -24.87 -5.47 -19.99
C ALA A 148 -25.88 -4.33 -19.90
N ALA A 149 -25.53 -3.23 -19.22
CA ALA A 149 -26.36 -2.03 -19.12
C ALA A 149 -26.60 -1.39 -20.50
N GLY A 150 -25.56 -1.23 -21.32
CA GLY A 150 -25.66 -0.70 -22.67
C GLY A 150 -26.50 -1.59 -23.61
N CYS A 151 -26.42 -2.91 -23.45
CA CYS A 151 -27.26 -3.85 -24.20
C CYS A 151 -28.74 -3.72 -23.80
N LEU A 152 -29.04 -3.54 -22.52
CA LEU A 152 -30.40 -3.26 -22.03
C LEU A 152 -30.94 -1.95 -22.61
N VAL A 153 -30.16 -0.87 -22.55
CA VAL A 153 -30.59 0.43 -23.10
C VAL A 153 -30.84 0.34 -24.61
N SER A 154 -30.02 -0.42 -25.34
CA SER A 154 -30.25 -0.67 -26.77
C SER A 154 -31.59 -1.38 -27.03
N ALA A 155 -31.97 -2.36 -26.21
CA ALA A 155 -33.24 -3.09 -26.34
C ALA A 155 -34.48 -2.22 -26.07
N LEU A 156 -34.35 -1.19 -25.25
CA LEU A 156 -35.43 -0.26 -24.90
C LEU A 156 -35.69 0.80 -25.98
N ASN A 157 -34.77 0.97 -26.93
CA ASN A 157 -34.79 2.08 -27.88
C ASN A 157 -34.92 1.60 -29.32
N LYS A 158 -35.58 2.40 -30.16
CA LYS A 158 -35.66 2.18 -31.62
C LYS A 158 -34.65 3.02 -32.39
N SER A 159 -34.05 4.05 -31.79
CA SER A 159 -33.09 4.92 -32.47
C SER A 159 -31.68 4.76 -31.91
N VAL A 160 -30.70 4.50 -32.79
CA VAL A 160 -29.27 4.34 -32.45
C VAL A 160 -28.73 5.55 -31.67
N MET A 161 -29.05 6.77 -32.12
CA MET A 161 -28.59 8.00 -31.43
C MET A 161 -29.15 8.13 -30.01
N LEU A 162 -30.45 7.87 -29.82
CA LEU A 162 -31.07 7.94 -28.50
C LEU A 162 -30.51 6.84 -27.59
N SER A 163 -30.32 5.63 -28.12
CA SER A 163 -29.68 4.53 -27.40
C SER A 163 -28.28 4.90 -26.92
N TYR A 164 -27.49 5.61 -27.72
CA TYR A 164 -26.15 6.05 -27.35
C TYR A 164 -26.19 7.05 -26.19
N ILE A 165 -26.97 8.12 -26.33
CA ILE A 165 -27.08 9.19 -25.32
C ILE A 165 -27.63 8.66 -23.98
N ILE A 166 -28.69 7.84 -24.02
CA ILE A 166 -29.27 7.26 -22.81
C ILE A 166 -28.27 6.29 -22.16
N SER A 167 -27.47 5.55 -22.94
CA SER A 167 -26.47 4.65 -22.35
C SER A 167 -25.41 5.42 -21.60
N ILE A 168 -24.89 6.52 -22.17
CA ILE A 168 -23.94 7.41 -21.45
C ILE A 168 -24.57 7.89 -20.15
N PHE A 169 -25.80 8.37 -20.18
CA PHE A 169 -26.49 8.87 -18.98
C PHE A 169 -26.66 7.78 -17.90
N VAL A 170 -27.07 6.58 -18.29
CA VAL A 170 -27.24 5.44 -17.36
C VAL A 170 -25.90 5.02 -16.77
N LEU A 171 -24.84 4.92 -17.58
CA LEU A 171 -23.50 4.57 -17.10
C LEU A 171 -22.94 5.65 -16.17
N CYS A 172 -23.17 6.93 -16.49
CA CYS A 172 -22.82 8.06 -15.62
C CYS A 172 -23.50 7.95 -14.26
N LEU A 173 -24.81 7.68 -14.25
CA LEU A 173 -25.56 7.50 -13.01
C LEU A 173 -25.01 6.34 -12.18
N ILE A 174 -24.70 5.19 -12.79
CA ILE A 174 -24.09 4.05 -12.09
C ILE A 174 -22.77 4.44 -11.41
N THR A 175 -21.90 5.20 -12.11
CA THR A 175 -20.59 5.58 -11.58
C THR A 175 -20.62 6.67 -10.52
N LEU A 176 -21.59 7.59 -10.58
CA LEU A 176 -21.70 8.73 -9.67
C LEU A 176 -22.57 8.44 -8.45
N LEU A 177 -23.31 7.34 -8.45
CA LEU A 177 -24.15 6.94 -7.34
C LEU A 177 -23.27 6.58 -6.13
N TYR A 178 -23.44 7.35 -5.06
CA TYR A 178 -22.66 7.26 -3.83
C TYR A 178 -23.57 7.40 -2.60
N PHE A 179 -23.52 6.41 -1.71
CA PHE A 179 -24.20 6.40 -0.42
C PHE A 179 -23.20 6.70 0.70
N ASN A 180 -23.53 7.69 1.52
CA ASN A 180 -22.67 8.15 2.61
C ASN A 180 -22.57 7.13 3.77
N PRO A 181 -21.40 7.01 4.42
CA PRO A 181 -21.17 6.14 5.59
C PRO A 181 -22.09 6.41 6.79
N THR A 182 -22.57 7.65 6.93
CA THR A 182 -23.50 8.07 7.99
C THR A 182 -24.95 7.62 7.74
N GLY A 183 -25.23 7.05 6.57
CA GLY A 183 -26.52 6.47 6.21
C GLY A 183 -26.68 5.03 6.70
N HIS A 184 -27.60 4.29 6.08
CA HIS A 184 -27.83 2.89 6.43
C HIS A 184 -26.66 2.02 5.94
N PRO A 185 -25.97 1.24 6.80
CA PRO A 185 -24.75 0.51 6.45
C PRO A 185 -24.95 -0.53 5.33
N LEU A 186 -26.19 -0.94 5.10
CA LEU A 186 -26.58 -1.88 4.05
C LEU A 186 -26.36 -1.33 2.63
N LEU A 187 -26.36 0.00 2.45
CA LEU A 187 -26.24 0.62 1.12
C LEU A 187 -24.79 0.87 0.70
N LEU A 188 -23.83 0.80 1.63
CA LEU A 188 -22.42 1.08 1.36
C LEU A 188 -21.82 0.10 0.35
N GLY A 189 -22.24 -1.17 0.40
CA GLY A 189 -21.74 -2.17 -0.54
C GLY A 189 -22.16 -1.98 -2.00
N ILE A 190 -23.00 -0.99 -2.31
CA ILE A 190 -23.54 -0.72 -3.65
C ILE A 190 -22.74 0.39 -4.36
N ASN A 191 -21.86 1.10 -3.65
CA ASN A 191 -21.08 2.17 -4.22
C ASN A 191 -20.15 1.63 -5.31
N PHE A 192 -20.31 2.10 -6.55
CA PHE A 192 -19.47 1.69 -7.68
C PHE A 192 -18.00 2.02 -7.41
N LYS A 193 -17.75 3.23 -6.92
CA LYS A 193 -16.40 3.75 -6.69
C LYS A 193 -15.62 2.90 -5.69
N ASP A 194 -16.24 2.57 -4.55
CA ASP A 194 -15.61 1.76 -3.50
C ASP A 194 -15.31 0.34 -4.02
N ASN A 195 -16.27 -0.24 -4.74
CA ASN A 195 -16.09 -1.59 -5.30
C ASN A 195 -14.99 -1.63 -6.37
N TYR A 196 -14.90 -0.60 -7.22
CA TYR A 196 -13.88 -0.50 -8.27
C TYR A 196 -12.49 -0.18 -7.71
N ASN A 197 -12.39 0.76 -6.77
CA ASN A 197 -11.11 1.19 -6.19
C ASN A 197 -10.38 0.07 -5.45
N ALA A 198 -11.11 -0.88 -4.85
CA ALA A 198 -10.50 -2.06 -4.24
C ALA A 198 -9.67 -2.91 -5.24
N PHE A 199 -10.13 -2.98 -6.50
CA PHE A 199 -9.36 -3.66 -7.55
C PHE A 199 -8.08 -2.89 -7.90
N LEU A 200 -8.11 -1.56 -7.86
CA LEU A 200 -6.96 -0.70 -8.13
C LEU A 200 -5.88 -0.82 -7.05
N SER A 201 -6.29 -1.03 -5.80
CA SER A 201 -5.36 -1.29 -4.70
C SER A 201 -4.76 -2.71 -4.73
N GLY A 202 -5.22 -3.60 -5.63
CA GLY A 202 -4.81 -5.00 -5.66
C GLY A 202 -5.40 -5.86 -4.52
N ILE A 203 -6.35 -5.31 -3.75
CA ILE A 203 -6.97 -5.94 -2.59
C ILE A 203 -8.48 -5.82 -2.68
N PHE A 204 -9.11 -6.93 -3.02
CA PHE A 204 -10.55 -6.99 -3.19
C PHE A 204 -11.11 -8.21 -2.46
N GLY A 205 -12.32 -8.06 -1.93
CA GLY A 205 -13.04 -9.14 -1.27
C GLY A 205 -14.12 -9.75 -2.16
N TRP A 206 -14.88 -10.67 -1.58
CA TRP A 206 -16.05 -11.25 -2.23
C TRP A 206 -17.12 -10.22 -2.58
N GLN A 207 -17.25 -9.16 -1.78
CA GLN A 207 -18.20 -8.08 -2.01
C GLN A 207 -17.97 -7.40 -3.37
N ASN A 208 -16.72 -7.05 -3.66
CA ASN A 208 -16.35 -6.33 -4.88
C ASN A 208 -16.67 -7.16 -6.13
N ILE A 209 -16.34 -8.46 -6.10
CA ILE A 209 -16.63 -9.39 -7.19
C ILE A 209 -18.15 -9.58 -7.33
N PHE A 210 -18.85 -9.78 -6.21
CA PHE A 210 -20.29 -10.00 -6.18
C PHE A 210 -21.05 -8.81 -6.79
N TYR A 211 -20.65 -7.57 -6.46
CA TYR A 211 -21.23 -6.36 -7.03
C TYR A 211 -21.23 -6.38 -8.55
N PHE A 212 -20.07 -6.60 -9.19
CA PHE A 212 -19.96 -6.56 -10.63
C PHE A 212 -20.64 -7.75 -11.32
N ILE A 213 -20.45 -8.97 -10.80
CA ILE A 213 -21.04 -10.17 -11.40
C ILE A 213 -22.55 -10.13 -11.30
N PHE A 214 -23.08 -9.87 -10.10
CA PHE A 214 -24.53 -9.86 -9.89
C PHE A 214 -25.18 -8.67 -10.61
N GLY A 215 -24.54 -7.49 -10.61
CA GLY A 215 -25.00 -6.35 -11.40
C GLY A 215 -25.09 -6.69 -12.89
N THR A 216 -24.09 -7.38 -13.45
CA THR A 216 -24.11 -7.84 -14.84
C THR A 216 -25.28 -8.79 -15.10
N ILE A 217 -25.48 -9.79 -14.23
CA ILE A 217 -26.60 -10.75 -14.33
C ILE A 217 -27.94 -10.02 -14.26
N LEU A 218 -28.08 -9.05 -13.37
CA LEU A 218 -29.30 -8.26 -13.20
C LEU A 218 -29.65 -7.48 -14.47
N PHE A 219 -28.69 -6.77 -15.07
CA PHE A 219 -28.94 -6.05 -16.33
C PHE A 219 -29.28 -6.98 -17.49
N LEU A 220 -28.60 -8.13 -17.61
CA LEU A 220 -28.91 -9.14 -18.64
C LEU A 220 -30.29 -9.78 -18.43
N TRP A 221 -30.68 -10.01 -17.19
CA TRP A 221 -32.02 -10.51 -16.86
C TRP A 221 -33.09 -9.50 -17.24
N ILE A 222 -32.92 -8.23 -16.86
CA ILE A 222 -33.87 -7.18 -17.22
C ILE A 222 -33.97 -7.04 -18.74
N ASN A 223 -32.84 -7.15 -19.47
CA ASN A 223 -32.85 -7.15 -20.93
C ASN A 223 -33.69 -8.32 -21.50
N THR A 224 -33.50 -9.52 -20.94
CA THR A 224 -34.30 -10.69 -21.29
C THR A 224 -35.79 -10.47 -21.01
N ALA A 225 -36.14 -9.86 -19.88
CA ALA A 225 -37.52 -9.52 -19.55
C ALA A 225 -38.12 -8.52 -20.54
N VAL A 226 -37.36 -7.48 -20.94
CA VAL A 226 -37.79 -6.49 -21.94
C VAL A 226 -38.11 -7.17 -23.28
N ILE A 227 -37.23 -8.05 -23.75
CA ILE A 227 -37.45 -8.79 -25.00
C ILE A 227 -38.59 -9.81 -24.87
N GLY A 228 -38.68 -10.50 -23.73
CA GLY A 228 -39.78 -11.42 -23.42
C GLY A 228 -41.15 -10.73 -23.46
N TYR A 229 -41.26 -9.51 -22.93
CA TYR A 229 -42.48 -8.71 -22.96
C TYR A 229 -42.94 -8.33 -24.37
N GLN A 230 -42.01 -8.23 -25.34
CA GLN A 230 -42.34 -7.93 -26.72
C GLN A 230 -42.88 -9.15 -27.48
N ARG A 231 -42.57 -10.37 -27.01
CA ARG A 231 -43.00 -11.62 -27.65
C ARG A 231 -44.24 -12.25 -27.02
N ASP A 232 -44.30 -12.38 -25.69
CA ASP A 232 -45.38 -13.07 -24.99
C ASP A 232 -46.00 -12.21 -23.88
N TYR A 233 -47.25 -11.76 -24.07
CA TYR A 233 -47.94 -10.90 -23.11
C TYR A 233 -48.33 -11.64 -21.81
N SER A 234 -48.57 -12.96 -21.88
CA SER A 234 -49.09 -13.76 -20.76
C SER A 234 -48.11 -13.90 -19.59
N GLU A 235 -46.80 -13.92 -19.84
CA GLU A 235 -45.77 -14.12 -18.81
C GLU A 235 -45.37 -12.84 -18.07
N LYS A 236 -46.04 -11.71 -18.36
CA LYS A 236 -45.66 -10.38 -17.84
C LYS A 236 -45.55 -10.30 -16.32
N LYS A 237 -46.45 -10.98 -15.60
CA LYS A 237 -46.46 -11.00 -14.13
C LYS A 237 -45.24 -11.73 -13.56
N GLN A 238 -44.82 -12.83 -14.18
CA GLN A 238 -43.69 -13.63 -13.69
C GLN A 238 -42.38 -12.84 -13.84
N PHE A 239 -42.11 -12.29 -15.02
CA PHE A 239 -40.92 -11.47 -15.26
C PHE A 239 -40.83 -10.26 -14.31
N ARG A 240 -41.95 -9.57 -14.04
CA ARG A 240 -41.99 -8.46 -13.07
C ARG A 240 -41.59 -8.91 -11.66
N VAL A 241 -42.14 -10.03 -11.20
CA VAL A 241 -41.84 -10.56 -9.85
C VAL A 241 -40.39 -11.01 -9.76
N PHE A 242 -39.87 -11.72 -10.77
CA PHE A 242 -38.47 -12.14 -10.79
C PHE A 242 -37.50 -10.96 -10.87
N SER A 243 -37.78 -9.94 -11.68
CA SER A 243 -36.95 -8.74 -11.73
C SER A 243 -36.93 -7.99 -10.41
N PHE A 244 -38.09 -7.86 -9.74
CA PHE A 244 -38.15 -7.27 -8.39
C PHE A 244 -37.32 -8.09 -7.39
N LEU A 245 -37.46 -9.41 -7.41
CA LEU A 245 -36.71 -10.32 -6.53
C LEU A 245 -35.19 -10.20 -6.77
N LEU A 246 -34.75 -10.12 -8.02
CA LEU A 246 -33.33 -9.93 -8.34
C LEU A 246 -32.80 -8.56 -7.90
N ILE A 247 -33.58 -7.48 -8.02
CA ILE A 247 -33.18 -6.16 -7.52
C ILE A 247 -33.03 -6.19 -5.99
N VAL A 248 -33.99 -6.80 -5.29
CA VAL A 248 -33.91 -7.01 -3.84
C VAL A 248 -32.68 -7.85 -3.50
N LEU A 249 -32.44 -8.96 -4.21
CA LEU A 249 -31.28 -9.82 -3.99
C LEU A 249 -29.95 -9.10 -4.28
N PHE A 250 -29.90 -8.19 -5.25
CA PHE A 250 -28.71 -7.38 -5.48
C PHE A 250 -28.42 -6.45 -4.29
N ILE A 251 -29.42 -5.73 -3.82
CA ILE A 251 -29.28 -4.76 -2.71
C ILE A 251 -28.91 -5.49 -1.41
N PHE A 252 -29.71 -6.48 -1.01
CA PHE A 252 -29.49 -7.22 0.24
C PHE A 252 -28.29 -8.17 0.14
N GLY A 253 -28.00 -8.72 -1.03
CA GLY A 253 -26.85 -9.59 -1.26
C GLY A 253 -25.53 -8.84 -1.10
N ASN A 254 -25.39 -7.65 -1.69
CA ASN A 254 -24.19 -6.83 -1.50
C ASN A 254 -23.99 -6.44 -0.03
N ALA A 255 -25.08 -6.10 0.68
CA ALA A 255 -25.03 -5.83 2.11
C ALA A 255 -24.60 -7.05 2.93
N ALA A 256 -25.19 -8.22 2.66
CA ALA A 256 -24.91 -9.44 3.38
C ALA A 256 -23.49 -9.97 3.13
N VAL A 257 -22.99 -9.85 1.91
CA VAL A 257 -21.61 -10.23 1.58
C VAL A 257 -20.62 -9.30 2.29
N GLY A 258 -20.87 -7.98 2.29
CA GLY A 258 -20.01 -7.03 2.99
C GLY A 258 -19.97 -7.22 4.51
N LEU A 259 -21.08 -7.64 5.13
CA LEU A 259 -21.13 -7.87 6.58
C LEU A 259 -20.54 -9.22 7.01
N ASN A 260 -20.68 -10.26 6.20
CA ASN A 260 -20.35 -11.64 6.60
C ASN A 260 -19.06 -12.19 5.98
N PHE A 261 -18.62 -11.64 4.84
CA PHE A 261 -17.48 -12.14 4.07
C PHE A 261 -16.44 -11.04 3.91
N ASP A 262 -15.80 -10.70 5.02
CA ASP A 262 -14.77 -9.66 5.14
C ASP A 262 -13.35 -10.21 4.85
N THR A 263 -13.27 -11.37 4.19
CA THR A 263 -11.99 -11.90 3.68
C THR A 263 -11.59 -11.09 2.45
N LEU A 264 -10.50 -10.33 2.61
CA LEU A 264 -9.84 -9.60 1.55
C LEU A 264 -8.74 -10.48 0.95
N PHE A 265 -8.71 -10.59 -0.37
CA PHE A 265 -7.60 -11.21 -1.06
C PHE A 265 -6.56 -10.14 -1.36
N ASP A 266 -5.42 -10.19 -0.68
CA ASP A 266 -4.28 -9.31 -0.95
C ASP A 266 -3.39 -9.95 -1.99
N PHE A 267 -3.39 -9.40 -3.21
CA PHE A 267 -2.52 -9.82 -4.29
C PHE A 267 -1.30 -8.92 -4.47
N SER A 268 -1.15 -7.85 -3.65
CA SER A 268 -0.04 -6.91 -3.78
C SER A 268 1.32 -7.60 -3.61
N SER A 269 2.34 -7.13 -4.33
CA SER A 269 3.66 -7.78 -4.38
C SER A 269 4.29 -7.97 -2.99
N ASP A 270 4.11 -7.01 -2.08
CA ASP A 270 4.67 -7.06 -0.72
C ASP A 270 3.64 -7.45 0.36
N LYS A 271 2.44 -7.92 -0.03
CA LYS A 271 1.32 -8.18 0.88
C LYS A 271 1.06 -7.03 1.87
N ARG A 272 1.04 -5.79 1.33
CA ARG A 272 1.10 -4.55 2.13
C ARG A 272 -0.06 -4.36 3.11
N TYR A 273 -1.11 -5.16 3.00
CA TYR A 273 -2.30 -5.10 3.85
C TYR A 273 -2.55 -6.43 4.57
N THR A 274 -1.57 -7.32 4.59
CA THR A 274 -1.58 -8.55 5.37
C THR A 274 -0.52 -8.42 6.45
N LEU A 275 -0.92 -8.60 7.71
CA LEU A 275 0.05 -8.64 8.81
C LEU A 275 1.02 -9.82 8.62
N SER A 276 2.27 -9.63 9.01
CA SER A 276 3.23 -10.74 9.11
C SER A 276 2.75 -11.80 10.13
N ASP A 277 3.12 -13.06 9.91
CA ASP A 277 2.75 -14.18 10.79
C ASP A 277 3.18 -13.92 12.25
N GLU A 278 4.29 -13.20 12.44
CA GLU A 278 4.79 -12.81 13.76
C GLU A 278 3.91 -11.74 14.42
N SER A 279 3.48 -10.72 13.66
CA SER A 279 2.54 -9.71 14.13
C SER A 279 1.18 -10.32 14.47
N GLU A 280 0.71 -11.25 13.65
CA GLU A 280 -0.56 -11.95 13.87
C GLU A 280 -0.53 -12.77 15.17
N THR A 281 0.51 -13.61 15.33
CA THR A 281 0.69 -14.42 16.55
C THR A 281 0.81 -13.55 17.81
N PHE A 282 1.48 -12.41 17.71
CA PHE A 282 1.58 -11.46 18.83
C PHE A 282 0.22 -10.85 19.18
N LEU A 283 -0.56 -10.43 18.17
CA LEU A 283 -1.88 -9.80 18.40
C LEU A 283 -2.91 -10.78 18.93
N GLU A 284 -2.89 -12.05 18.50
CA GLU A 284 -3.80 -13.08 19.03
C GLU A 284 -3.59 -13.36 20.52
N ASN A 285 -2.35 -13.20 20.99
CA ASN A 285 -1.97 -13.37 22.40
C ASN A 285 -1.92 -12.02 23.16
N PHE A 286 -2.44 -10.95 22.58
CA PHE A 286 -2.36 -9.61 23.17
C PHE A 286 -3.31 -9.47 24.37
N ASP A 287 -2.76 -9.12 25.53
CA ASP A 287 -3.46 -9.13 26.82
C ASP A 287 -3.74 -7.73 27.39
N LYS A 288 -3.21 -6.68 26.75
CA LYS A 288 -3.38 -5.29 27.18
C LYS A 288 -4.56 -4.61 26.50
N ARG A 289 -4.97 -3.46 27.06
CA ARG A 289 -5.91 -2.54 26.42
C ARG A 289 -5.21 -1.26 25.99
N ILE A 290 -5.20 -0.99 24.69
CA ILE A 290 -4.66 0.24 24.12
C ILE A 290 -5.75 0.91 23.29
N ASP A 291 -6.04 2.16 23.60
CA ASP A 291 -6.88 3.03 22.78
C ASP A 291 -5.98 3.84 21.84
N VAL A 292 -6.27 3.75 20.54
CA VAL A 292 -5.55 4.46 19.47
C VAL A 292 -6.48 5.49 18.85
N THR A 293 -6.10 6.77 18.91
CA THR A 293 -6.79 7.86 18.23
C THR A 293 -5.99 8.29 17.00
N LEU A 294 -6.56 8.10 15.81
CA LEU A 294 -6.02 8.59 14.55
C LEU A 294 -6.54 9.99 14.28
N PHE A 295 -5.64 10.93 14.03
CA PHE A 295 -5.97 12.30 13.65
C PHE A 295 -5.67 12.50 12.17
N GLU A 296 -6.68 12.91 11.41
CA GLU A 296 -6.58 13.12 9.97
C GLU A 296 -7.10 14.50 9.58
N ALA A 297 -6.42 15.18 8.65
CA ALA A 297 -6.91 16.42 8.07
C ALA A 297 -8.19 16.20 7.23
N ALA A 298 -9.32 16.80 7.63
CA ALA A 298 -10.64 16.53 7.04
C ALA A 298 -10.79 17.00 5.59
N ASN A 299 -10.14 18.12 5.24
CA ASN A 299 -10.16 18.76 3.93
C ASN A 299 -9.60 17.85 2.82
N GLN A 300 -8.47 17.20 3.06
CA GLN A 300 -7.80 16.35 2.06
C GLN A 300 -8.49 15.01 1.85
N ARG A 301 -9.20 14.49 2.87
CA ARG A 301 -9.97 13.25 2.75
C ARG A 301 -11.15 13.38 1.78
N GLN A 302 -11.68 14.59 1.63
CA GLN A 302 -12.80 14.89 0.73
C GLN A 302 -12.34 15.07 -0.73
N GLU A 303 -11.05 15.29 -0.97
CA GLU A 303 -10.50 15.33 -2.32
C GLU A 303 -10.35 13.93 -2.89
N VAL A 304 -11.19 13.63 -3.88
CA VAL A 304 -11.43 12.30 -4.46
C VAL A 304 -10.16 11.61 -5.00
N ASN A 305 -9.08 12.36 -5.27
CA ASN A 305 -7.85 11.86 -5.89
C ASN A 305 -6.56 12.28 -5.14
N SER A 306 -6.63 12.76 -3.90
CA SER A 306 -5.40 13.09 -3.18
C SER A 306 -4.63 11.81 -2.83
N GLN A 307 -3.31 11.78 -3.09
CA GLN A 307 -2.44 10.69 -2.64
C GLN A 307 -2.55 10.51 -1.11
N TYR A 308 -2.78 11.62 -0.39
CA TYR A 308 -3.06 11.62 1.03
C TYR A 308 -4.29 10.79 1.40
N ALA A 309 -5.44 10.97 0.73
CA ALA A 309 -6.68 10.23 1.08
C ALA A 309 -6.51 8.72 0.91
N ILE A 310 -5.79 8.30 -0.14
CA ILE A 310 -5.48 6.89 -0.39
C ILE A 310 -4.60 6.31 0.73
N TYR A 311 -3.55 7.05 1.10
CA TYR A 311 -2.64 6.61 2.16
C TYR A 311 -3.27 6.66 3.56
N ALA A 312 -4.12 7.65 3.84
CA ALA A 312 -4.87 7.70 5.08
C ALA A 312 -5.83 6.51 5.21
N GLU A 313 -6.52 6.15 4.13
CA GLU A 313 -7.36 4.94 4.09
C GLU A 313 -6.53 3.66 4.32
N PHE A 314 -5.31 3.60 3.79
CA PHE A 314 -4.37 2.50 4.05
C PHE A 314 -4.07 2.35 5.54
N VAL A 315 -3.67 3.45 6.20
CA VAL A 315 -3.31 3.47 7.62
C VAL A 315 -4.52 3.07 8.48
N GLU A 316 -5.69 3.66 8.24
CA GLU A 316 -6.92 3.29 8.95
C GLU A 316 -7.26 1.80 8.79
N ARG A 317 -7.09 1.27 7.58
CA ARG A 317 -7.38 -0.13 7.30
C ARG A 317 -6.41 -1.06 8.04
N LEU A 318 -5.12 -0.73 8.09
CA LEU A 318 -4.14 -1.47 8.88
C LEU A 318 -4.54 -1.50 10.36
N PHE A 319 -4.89 -0.35 10.94
CA PHE A 319 -5.34 -0.26 12.33
C PHE A 319 -6.62 -1.07 12.59
N LYS A 320 -7.58 -1.09 11.67
CA LYS A 320 -8.77 -1.95 11.78
C LYS A 320 -8.43 -3.44 11.76
N ILE A 321 -7.46 -3.86 10.94
CA ILE A 321 -6.97 -5.25 10.93
C ILE A 321 -6.34 -5.58 12.28
N ILE A 322 -5.52 -4.68 12.83
CA ILE A 322 -4.89 -4.83 14.16
C ILE A 322 -5.95 -4.92 15.28
N GLU A 323 -6.97 -4.07 15.27
CA GLU A 323 -8.09 -4.11 16.23
C GLU A 323 -8.84 -5.45 16.18
N LYS A 324 -9.13 -5.94 14.96
CA LYS A 324 -9.81 -7.22 14.75
C LYS A 324 -8.98 -8.41 15.24
N LYS A 325 -7.67 -8.42 14.91
CA LYS A 325 -6.74 -9.50 15.30
C LYS A 325 -6.41 -9.51 16.78
N SER A 326 -6.35 -8.34 17.41
CA SER A 326 -6.19 -8.22 18.88
C SER A 326 -7.45 -8.56 19.67
N GLN A 327 -8.53 -9.03 19.02
CA GLN A 327 -9.80 -9.39 19.64
C GLN A 327 -10.39 -8.25 20.49
N GLY A 328 -10.17 -7.00 20.07
CA GLY A 328 -10.61 -5.80 20.78
C GLY A 328 -9.71 -5.35 21.95
N GLY A 329 -8.52 -5.94 22.09
CA GLY A 329 -7.46 -5.45 22.98
C GLY A 329 -6.92 -4.09 22.52
N ILE A 330 -6.87 -3.86 21.20
CA ILE A 330 -6.53 -2.55 20.63
C ILE A 330 -7.81 -1.97 20.03
N LYS A 331 -8.21 -0.77 20.48
CA LYS A 331 -9.38 -0.06 19.96
C LYS A 331 -8.97 1.15 19.17
N THR A 332 -9.55 1.34 18.00
CA THR A 332 -9.15 2.42 17.10
C THR A 332 -10.29 3.40 16.87
N LYS A 333 -9.97 4.69 16.85
CA LYS A 333 -10.92 5.77 16.56
C LYS A 333 -10.28 6.80 15.66
N THR A 334 -10.87 7.05 14.50
CA THR A 334 -10.48 8.18 13.65
C THR A 334 -11.22 9.45 14.06
N VAL A 335 -10.48 10.55 14.14
CA VAL A 335 -10.97 11.91 14.34
C VAL A 335 -10.55 12.75 13.14
N LEU A 336 -11.52 13.12 12.32
CA LEU A 336 -11.34 14.09 11.25
C LEU A 336 -11.20 15.49 11.88
N VAL A 337 -10.09 16.14 11.60
CA VAL A 337 -9.72 17.45 12.14
C VAL A 337 -10.06 18.52 11.12
N GLU A 338 -11.00 19.38 11.49
CA GLU A 338 -11.42 20.50 10.65
C GLU A 338 -10.31 21.58 10.56
N PRO A 339 -10.10 22.20 9.39
CA PRO A 339 -9.13 23.28 9.23
C PRO A 339 -9.41 24.46 10.16
N PHE A 340 -8.34 25.10 10.65
CA PHE A 340 -8.37 26.25 11.56
C PHE A 340 -9.05 25.99 12.91
N SER A 341 -9.36 24.73 13.25
CA SER A 341 -10.00 24.36 14.50
C SER A 341 -9.03 24.44 15.69
N ALA A 342 -9.59 24.52 16.91
CA ALA A 342 -8.79 24.42 18.13
C ALA A 342 -8.02 23.09 18.22
N MET A 343 -8.59 22.02 17.65
CA MET A 343 -7.97 20.70 17.61
C MET A 343 -6.77 20.66 16.66
N GLU A 344 -6.87 21.27 15.48
CA GLU A 344 -5.75 21.42 14.54
C GLU A 344 -4.57 22.15 15.20
N ARG A 345 -4.84 23.26 15.90
CA ARG A 345 -3.81 24.00 16.64
C ARG A 345 -3.16 23.16 17.73
N LYS A 346 -3.94 22.39 18.49
CA LYS A 346 -3.41 21.50 19.52
C LYS A 346 -2.44 20.48 18.92
N ILE A 347 -2.84 19.78 17.86
CA ILE A 347 -2.04 18.72 17.24
C ILE A 347 -0.76 19.29 16.60
N THR A 348 -0.88 20.39 15.86
CA THR A 348 0.25 21.00 15.15
C THR A 348 1.25 21.69 16.09
N ASN A 349 0.81 22.16 17.27
CA ASN A 349 1.70 22.73 18.29
C ASN A 349 2.52 21.67 19.05
N GLU A 350 2.13 20.40 18.98
CA GLU A 350 2.82 19.28 19.65
C GLU A 350 3.92 18.65 18.77
N ASN A 351 4.55 19.44 17.88
CA ASN A 351 5.60 19.02 16.94
C ASN A 351 5.16 17.95 15.90
N THR A 352 3.87 17.90 15.56
CA THR A 352 3.35 17.10 14.44
C THR A 352 3.75 17.78 13.12
N PRO A 353 4.58 17.15 12.26
CA PRO A 353 4.87 17.66 10.92
C PRO A 353 3.59 17.78 10.10
N PHE A 354 3.45 18.85 9.35
CA PHE A 354 2.35 19.06 8.41
C PHE A 354 2.86 19.67 7.11
N GLU A 355 2.18 19.36 6.02
CA GLU A 355 2.33 20.05 4.74
C GLU A 355 1.19 21.04 4.56
N GLU A 356 1.37 22.07 3.73
CA GLU A 356 0.29 22.99 3.39
C GLU A 356 -0.10 22.81 1.91
N ASP A 357 -1.39 22.67 1.65
CA ASP A 357 -1.92 22.66 0.29
C ASP A 357 -1.85 24.08 -0.33
N LYS A 358 -2.11 24.19 -1.64
CA LYS A 358 -2.22 25.44 -2.41
C LYS A 358 -3.16 26.48 -1.78
N ASN A 359 -4.13 26.02 -1.00
CA ASN A 359 -5.10 26.86 -0.29
C ASN A 359 -4.67 27.25 1.14
N GLY A 360 -3.46 26.87 1.57
CA GLY A 360 -2.93 27.10 2.91
C GLY A 360 -3.54 26.20 3.99
N TYR A 361 -4.24 25.13 3.59
CA TYR A 361 -4.77 24.16 4.54
C TYR A 361 -3.70 23.13 4.92
N LYS A 362 -3.63 22.81 6.21
CA LYS A 362 -2.66 21.83 6.71
C LYS A 362 -3.09 20.41 6.39
N ILE A 363 -2.12 19.60 6.01
CA ILE A 363 -2.24 18.19 5.69
C ILE A 363 -1.35 17.45 6.69
N PHE A 364 -1.94 16.57 7.49
CA PHE A 364 -1.21 15.75 8.43
C PHE A 364 -2.05 14.52 8.79
N MET A 365 -1.34 13.43 9.10
CA MET A 365 -1.91 12.25 9.72
C MET A 365 -1.04 11.84 10.90
N ALA A 366 -1.63 11.64 12.07
CA ALA A 366 -0.93 11.27 13.29
C ALA A 366 -1.72 10.25 14.10
N ALA A 367 -1.06 9.54 15.01
CA ALA A 367 -1.71 8.62 15.93
C ALA A 367 -1.28 8.88 17.38
N GLU A 368 -2.24 8.83 18.30
CA GLU A 368 -2.00 8.86 19.74
C GLU A 368 -2.47 7.55 20.36
N PHE A 369 -1.59 6.91 21.13
CA PHE A 369 -1.82 5.65 21.84
C PHE A 369 -1.94 5.97 23.32
N SER A 370 -2.93 5.37 23.99
CA SER A 370 -3.18 5.55 25.42
C SER A 370 -3.65 4.24 26.06
N ASP A 371 -3.31 4.03 27.33
CA ASP A 371 -3.90 2.96 28.15
C ASP A 371 -4.59 3.53 29.41
N ASN A 372 -5.19 2.62 30.17
CA ASN A 372 -5.82 2.93 31.46
C ASN A 372 -4.81 3.23 32.58
N GLU A 373 -3.52 2.95 32.37
CA GLU A 373 -2.44 3.20 33.34
C GLU A 373 -1.88 4.63 33.19
N GLY A 374 -2.34 5.38 32.19
CA GLY A 374 -1.92 6.75 31.90
C GLY A 374 -0.66 6.83 31.03
N ASN A 375 -0.19 5.70 30.48
CA ASN A 375 0.90 5.71 29.51
C ASN A 375 0.38 6.31 28.20
N THR A 376 1.19 7.14 27.55
CA THR A 376 0.89 7.72 26.24
C THR A 376 2.08 7.58 25.30
N ALA A 377 1.80 7.38 24.01
CA ALA A 377 2.80 7.38 22.95
C ALA A 377 2.19 7.99 21.68
N LYS A 378 3.02 8.54 20.80
CA LYS A 378 2.57 9.23 19.59
C LYS A 378 3.37 8.81 18.37
N ILE A 379 2.68 8.71 17.24
CA ILE A 379 3.27 8.74 15.90
C ILE A 379 2.96 10.12 15.35
N ASN A 380 4.01 10.96 15.25
CA ASN A 380 3.85 12.38 14.91
C ASN A 380 3.48 12.58 13.44
N SER A 381 3.88 11.68 12.54
CA SER A 381 3.50 11.77 11.12
C SER A 381 3.55 10.40 10.47
N PHE A 382 2.50 10.07 9.72
CA PHE A 382 2.54 8.97 8.76
C PHE A 382 3.03 9.50 7.42
N ASN A 383 4.24 9.08 7.01
CA ASN A 383 4.82 9.46 5.74
C ASN A 383 4.53 8.40 4.67
N PRO A 384 3.89 8.74 3.52
CA PRO A 384 3.65 7.81 2.42
C PRO A 384 4.92 7.10 1.91
N LEU A 385 6.08 7.76 1.96
CA LEU A 385 7.36 7.18 1.54
C LEU A 385 7.82 6.03 2.44
N ARG A 386 7.30 5.94 3.68
CA ARG A 386 7.59 4.87 4.64
C ARG A 386 6.46 3.83 4.71
N GLN A 387 5.54 3.81 3.73
CA GLN A 387 4.41 2.88 3.70
C GLN A 387 4.80 1.41 3.92
N ASN A 388 5.92 0.96 3.33
CA ASN A 388 6.38 -0.43 3.45
C ASN A 388 6.87 -0.79 4.87
N LEU A 389 7.23 0.20 5.68
CA LEU A 389 7.68 0.01 7.06
C LEU A 389 6.55 0.25 8.08
N LEU A 390 5.36 0.63 7.62
CA LEU A 390 4.28 1.06 8.50
C LEU A 390 3.87 -0.02 9.51
N GLU A 391 3.71 -1.27 9.06
CA GLU A 391 3.39 -2.39 9.96
C GLU A 391 4.46 -2.52 11.05
N ALA A 392 5.73 -2.59 10.65
CA ALA A 392 6.84 -2.78 11.59
C ALA A 392 6.90 -1.64 12.61
N ASP A 393 6.75 -0.39 12.17
CA ASP A 393 6.77 0.80 13.03
C ASP A 393 5.60 0.78 14.04
N VAL A 394 4.38 0.50 13.57
CA VAL A 394 3.18 0.45 14.41
C VAL A 394 3.26 -0.71 15.42
N MET A 395 3.63 -1.90 14.96
CA MET A 395 3.74 -3.09 15.80
C MET A 395 4.86 -2.96 16.82
N ARG A 396 5.97 -2.32 16.46
CA ARG A 396 7.06 -1.99 17.39
C ARG A 396 6.59 -1.08 18.51
N LEU A 397 5.83 -0.03 18.19
CA LEU A 397 5.28 0.88 19.18
C LEU A 397 4.32 0.13 20.11
N ILE A 398 3.39 -0.66 19.57
CA ILE A 398 2.44 -1.47 20.36
C ILE A 398 3.19 -2.45 21.28
N ARG A 399 4.20 -3.16 20.79
CA ARG A 399 5.00 -4.12 21.58
C ARG A 399 5.75 -3.47 22.73
N ASN A 400 6.15 -2.22 22.57
CA ASN A 400 6.89 -1.45 23.57
C ASN A 400 6.00 -0.53 24.41
N PHE A 401 4.69 -0.51 24.14
CA PHE A 401 3.75 0.37 24.81
C PHE A 401 3.63 0.04 26.30
N GLY A 402 3.80 1.07 27.14
CA GLY A 402 3.82 0.95 28.60
C GLY A 402 5.01 0.15 29.15
N LYS A 403 6.00 -0.24 28.33
CA LYS A 403 7.25 -0.82 28.83
C LYS A 403 8.19 0.31 29.26
N GLN A 404 8.77 0.19 30.45
CA GLN A 404 9.81 1.11 30.88
C GLN A 404 11.01 0.97 29.95
N LYS A 405 11.41 2.08 29.30
CA LYS A 405 12.63 2.13 28.48
C LYS A 405 13.81 1.74 29.36
N LYS A 406 14.62 0.80 28.88
CA LYS A 406 15.87 0.43 29.56
C LYS A 406 16.78 1.65 29.57
N GLU A 407 17.53 1.81 30.66
CA GLU A 407 18.50 2.89 30.77
C GLU A 407 19.80 2.47 30.09
N ILE A 408 20.35 3.36 29.25
CA ILE A 408 21.71 3.22 28.71
C ILE A 408 22.53 4.42 29.13
N ALA A 409 23.83 4.20 29.35
CA ALA A 409 24.76 5.28 29.57
C ALA A 409 25.41 5.67 28.24
N LEU A 410 25.48 6.97 27.96
CA LEU A 410 26.18 7.52 26.81
C LEU A 410 27.28 8.47 27.28
N ILE A 411 28.49 8.23 26.81
CA ILE A 411 29.66 9.07 27.05
C ILE A 411 30.15 9.54 25.69
N ALA A 412 29.97 10.82 25.38
CA ALA A 412 30.36 11.44 24.13
C ALA A 412 30.65 12.93 24.37
N SER A 413 31.49 13.55 23.55
CA SER A 413 31.65 15.01 23.57
C SER A 413 30.39 15.69 23.00
N ASP A 414 30.16 16.95 23.36
CA ASP A 414 29.03 17.72 22.79
C ASP A 414 29.14 17.85 21.26
N GLU A 415 30.36 18.01 20.74
CA GLU A 415 30.64 18.09 19.30
C GLU A 415 30.31 16.78 18.58
N ASP A 416 30.72 15.63 19.12
CA ASP A 416 30.36 14.32 18.54
C ASP A 416 28.85 14.10 18.54
N LEU A 417 28.16 14.59 19.57
CA LEU A 417 26.72 14.44 19.69
C LEU A 417 25.95 15.33 18.72
N GLU A 418 26.43 16.54 18.46
CA GLU A 418 25.91 17.39 17.40
C GLU A 418 26.09 16.73 16.03
N ASN A 419 27.26 16.16 15.77
CA ASN A 419 27.54 15.43 14.53
C ASN A 419 26.70 14.14 14.38
N MET A 420 26.33 13.51 15.50
CA MET A 420 25.56 12.25 15.55
C MET A 420 24.10 12.45 16.00
N GLN A 421 23.51 13.62 15.74
CA GLN A 421 22.17 13.96 16.23
C GLN A 421 21.09 12.93 15.82
N SER A 422 21.14 12.40 14.59
CA SER A 422 20.21 11.37 14.11
C SER A 422 20.35 10.06 14.87
N PHE A 423 21.59 9.66 15.21
CA PHE A 423 21.84 8.45 15.99
C PHE A 423 21.37 8.62 17.44
N TYR A 424 21.62 9.79 18.03
CA TYR A 424 21.14 10.11 19.38
C TYR A 424 19.61 10.11 19.47
N ALA A 425 18.92 10.73 18.50
CA ALA A 425 17.46 10.71 18.42
C ALA A 425 16.89 9.28 18.33
N LEU A 426 17.57 8.41 17.57
CA LEU A 426 17.21 7.00 17.45
C LEU A 426 17.42 6.25 18.78
N LEU A 427 18.49 6.53 19.53
CA LEU A 427 18.70 5.95 20.86
C LEU A 427 17.61 6.39 21.85
N GLU A 428 17.28 7.68 21.88
CA GLU A 428 16.22 8.23 22.75
C GLU A 428 14.84 7.64 22.41
N GLU A 429 14.62 7.18 21.18
CA GLU A 429 13.40 6.47 20.80
C GLU A 429 13.25 5.15 21.58
N PHE A 430 14.33 4.40 21.78
CA PHE A 430 14.29 3.05 22.39
C PHE A 430 14.72 2.99 23.86
N TYR A 431 15.55 3.92 24.30
CA TYR A 431 16.21 3.88 25.59
C TYR A 431 16.07 5.20 26.34
N THR A 432 16.15 5.12 27.66
CA THR A 432 16.39 6.30 28.49
C THR A 432 17.90 6.54 28.48
N VAL A 433 18.35 7.53 27.71
CA VAL A 433 19.77 7.82 27.56
C VAL A 433 20.23 8.72 28.71
N LYS A 434 21.13 8.22 29.56
CA LYS A 434 21.81 9.02 30.60
C LYS A 434 23.19 9.40 30.12
N ARG A 435 23.46 10.71 30.03
CA ARG A 435 24.80 11.21 29.74
C ARG A 435 25.69 11.09 30.97
N LEU A 436 26.90 10.59 30.79
CA LEU A 436 27.92 10.48 31.83
C LEU A 436 29.22 11.12 31.35
N ASP A 437 30.00 11.65 32.29
CA ASP A 437 31.33 12.19 32.04
C ASP A 437 32.41 11.09 32.13
N LEU A 438 33.55 11.30 31.46
CA LEU A 438 34.70 10.37 31.44
C LEU A 438 35.44 10.23 32.78
N SER A 439 35.09 11.05 33.78
CA SER A 439 35.62 11.04 35.13
C SER A 439 34.87 10.11 36.09
N VAL A 440 33.87 9.37 35.59
CA VAL A 440 33.04 8.48 36.41
C VAL A 440 33.81 7.21 36.76
N GLY A 441 34.12 7.04 38.05
CA GLY A 441 34.75 5.82 38.59
C GLY A 441 33.79 4.66 38.88
N PHE A 442 32.51 4.78 38.52
CA PHE A 442 31.51 3.73 38.77
C PHE A 442 30.38 3.71 37.73
N LEU A 443 30.22 2.58 37.05
CA LEU A 443 29.11 2.33 36.13
C LEU A 443 28.03 1.51 36.83
N MET A 444 26.79 2.02 36.86
CA MET A 444 25.69 1.32 37.53
C MET A 444 25.37 0.00 36.81
N PRO A 445 25.27 -1.14 37.52
CA PRO A 445 24.88 -2.41 36.92
C PRO A 445 23.49 -2.43 36.27
N SER A 446 22.64 -1.45 36.61
CA SER A 446 21.30 -1.29 36.04
C SER A 446 21.29 -0.81 34.59
N PHE A 447 22.41 -0.28 34.08
CA PHE A 447 22.50 0.09 32.66
C PHE A 447 22.44 -1.16 31.79
N ALA A 448 21.55 -1.14 30.80
CA ALA A 448 21.44 -2.22 29.82
C ALA A 448 22.64 -2.26 28.88
N ALA A 449 23.22 -1.08 28.58
CA ALA A 449 24.47 -0.95 27.87
C ALA A 449 25.16 0.39 28.22
N VAL A 450 26.47 0.44 28.02
CA VAL A 450 27.29 1.66 28.09
C VAL A 450 27.88 1.89 26.71
N ILE A 451 27.64 3.07 26.14
CA ILE A 451 28.15 3.47 24.83
C ILE A 451 29.14 4.61 25.03
N VAL A 452 30.35 4.45 24.50
CA VAL A 452 31.43 5.42 24.58
C VAL A 452 31.82 5.84 23.17
N ILE A 453 31.73 7.13 22.87
CA ILE A 453 32.01 7.69 21.55
C ILE A 453 33.21 8.63 21.65
N ASN A 454 34.28 8.24 20.95
CA ASN A 454 35.47 9.03 20.64
C ASN A 454 36.01 9.93 21.77
N PRO A 455 36.26 9.39 22.98
CA PRO A 455 36.76 10.22 24.06
C PRO A 455 38.21 10.64 23.82
N GLN A 456 38.53 11.91 24.10
CA GLN A 456 39.86 12.47 23.89
C GLN A 456 40.94 11.81 24.76
N MET A 457 40.59 11.46 26.01
CA MET A 457 41.43 10.65 26.91
C MET A 457 40.57 9.76 27.80
N TYR A 458 41.05 8.55 28.05
CA TYR A 458 40.46 7.61 29.01
C TYR A 458 41.14 7.78 30.37
N SER A 459 40.35 7.98 31.42
CA SER A 459 40.86 7.89 32.79
C SER A 459 41.06 6.41 33.17
N THR A 460 42.09 6.12 33.96
CA THR A 460 42.32 4.75 34.47
C THR A 460 41.14 4.26 35.31
N ASP A 461 40.54 5.17 36.10
CA ASP A 461 39.38 4.86 36.94
C ASP A 461 38.16 4.44 36.10
N PHE A 462 37.91 5.11 34.97
CA PHE A 462 36.84 4.73 34.05
C PHE A 462 37.09 3.35 33.44
N LEU A 463 38.31 3.09 32.95
CA LEU A 463 38.63 1.80 32.30
C LEU A 463 38.50 0.63 33.27
N LEU A 464 38.91 0.80 34.53
CA LEU A 464 38.70 -0.19 35.58
C LEU A 464 37.21 -0.42 35.87
N ALA A 465 36.40 0.65 35.92
CA ALA A 465 34.96 0.54 36.09
C ALA A 465 34.28 -0.14 34.90
N ALA A 466 34.72 0.15 33.67
CA ALA A 466 34.25 -0.47 32.45
C ALA A 466 34.59 -1.97 32.41
N GLU A 467 35.80 -2.34 32.82
CA GLU A 467 36.23 -3.74 32.91
C GLU A 467 35.34 -4.52 33.88
N GLN A 468 35.14 -3.98 35.09
CA GLN A 468 34.26 -4.60 36.09
C GLN A 468 32.81 -4.70 35.61
N TYR A 469 32.31 -3.68 34.91
CA TYR A 469 30.95 -3.69 34.35
C TYR A 469 30.77 -4.82 33.33
N VAL A 470 31.73 -4.99 32.41
CA VAL A 470 31.71 -6.07 31.41
C VAL A 470 31.84 -7.45 32.07
N LEU A 471 32.74 -7.60 33.04
CA LEU A 471 32.92 -8.86 33.78
C LEU A 471 31.66 -9.28 34.55
N ASN A 472 30.83 -8.31 34.96
CA ASN A 472 29.53 -8.56 35.60
C ASN A 472 28.39 -8.82 34.60
N GLY A 473 28.69 -8.97 33.30
CA GLY A 473 27.73 -9.25 32.24
C GLY A 473 27.10 -8.01 31.59
N GLY A 474 27.62 -6.81 31.88
CA GLY A 474 27.22 -5.58 31.22
C GLY A 474 27.67 -5.53 29.76
N SER A 475 26.92 -4.83 28.91
CA SER A 475 27.25 -4.65 27.50
C SER A 475 27.95 -3.31 27.26
N LEU A 476 29.17 -3.34 26.74
CA LEU A 476 29.98 -2.14 26.47
C LEU A 476 30.20 -1.99 24.96
N MET A 477 29.94 -0.80 24.44
CA MET A 477 30.22 -0.42 23.06
C MET A 477 31.17 0.78 23.06
N MET A 478 32.30 0.68 22.35
CA MET A 478 33.32 1.74 22.31
C MET A 478 33.68 2.07 20.86
N PHE A 479 33.64 3.35 20.54
CA PHE A 479 34.16 3.92 19.29
C PHE A 479 35.35 4.80 19.61
N HIS A 480 36.45 4.64 18.88
CA HIS A 480 37.67 5.40 19.15
C HIS A 480 38.43 5.72 17.87
N GLU A 481 38.91 6.96 17.75
CA GLU A 481 39.74 7.37 16.63
C GLU A 481 41.16 6.80 16.68
N PRO A 482 41.65 6.15 15.61
CA PRO A 482 42.98 5.54 15.59
C PRO A 482 44.13 6.55 15.72
N LYS A 483 43.93 7.78 15.25
CA LYS A 483 44.94 8.85 15.28
C LYS A 483 45.35 9.20 16.71
N LEU A 484 44.46 9.05 17.69
CA LEU A 484 44.74 9.32 19.11
C LEU A 484 45.66 8.26 19.73
N ILE A 485 45.64 7.03 19.23
CA ILE A 485 46.55 5.95 19.66
C ILE A 485 48.00 6.25 19.25
N ARG A 486 48.18 6.86 18.06
CA ARG A 486 49.49 7.17 17.44
C ARG A 486 50.37 8.12 18.27
N TYR A 487 49.77 9.01 19.06
CA TYR A 487 50.50 10.02 19.84
C TYR A 487 50.94 9.54 21.23
N GLY A 488 50.82 8.24 21.54
CA GLY A 488 51.29 7.66 22.82
C GLY A 488 50.43 8.01 24.04
N LEU A 489 49.25 8.61 23.83
CA LEU A 489 48.31 9.06 24.87
C LEU A 489 47.38 7.95 25.40
N SER A 490 47.57 6.68 25.00
CA SER A 490 46.55 5.63 25.13
C SER A 490 47.01 4.32 25.78
N THR A 491 48.14 4.29 26.48
CA THR A 491 48.62 3.07 27.18
C THR A 491 47.53 2.39 28.03
N PRO A 492 46.70 3.10 28.83
CA PRO A 492 45.63 2.47 29.59
C PRO A 492 44.57 1.77 28.73
N LEU A 493 44.23 2.35 27.57
CA LEU A 493 43.25 1.76 26.65
C LEU A 493 43.80 0.50 25.98
N ILE A 494 45.08 0.51 25.61
CA ILE A 494 45.74 -0.66 25.03
C ILE A 494 45.72 -1.81 26.04
N ASP A 495 46.11 -1.54 27.28
CA ASP A 495 46.09 -2.54 28.36
C ASP A 495 44.68 -3.10 28.58
N PHE A 496 43.66 -2.23 28.61
CA PHE A 496 42.26 -2.63 28.71
C PHE A 496 41.83 -3.55 27.55
N LEU A 497 42.15 -3.21 26.31
CA LEU A 497 41.81 -4.02 25.14
C LEU A 497 42.54 -5.38 25.15
N GLU A 498 43.82 -5.39 25.57
CA GLU A 498 44.60 -6.62 25.67
C GLU A 498 44.02 -7.60 26.71
N THR A 499 43.41 -7.10 27.80
CA THR A 499 42.67 -7.93 28.76
C THR A 499 41.54 -8.74 28.10
N PHE A 500 40.91 -8.19 27.06
CA PHE A 500 39.86 -8.87 26.30
C PHE A 500 40.38 -9.58 25.03
N GLY A 501 41.70 -9.75 24.89
CA GLY A 501 42.32 -10.43 23.76
C GLY A 501 42.36 -9.61 22.46
N LEU A 502 42.14 -8.29 22.55
CA LEU A 502 42.15 -7.37 21.41
C LEU A 502 43.43 -6.55 21.43
N ARG A 503 44.17 -6.53 20.33
CA ARG A 503 45.40 -5.74 20.21
C ARG A 503 45.30 -4.70 19.11
N PRO A 504 45.35 -3.40 19.42
CA PRO A 504 45.40 -2.38 18.37
C PRO A 504 46.72 -2.47 17.62
N VAL A 505 46.65 -2.41 16.29
CA VAL A 505 47.83 -2.38 15.42
C VAL A 505 48.28 -0.93 15.26
N PRO A 506 49.49 -0.56 15.71
CA PRO A 506 50.02 0.80 15.53
C PRO A 506 50.16 1.13 14.03
N GLN A 507 49.63 2.27 13.59
CA GLN A 507 49.71 2.70 12.19
C GLN A 507 51.13 3.20 11.82
N ASP A 508 51.97 2.32 11.28
CA ASP A 508 53.08 2.68 10.37
C ASP A 508 52.79 2.32 8.90
N SER A 509 51.67 1.66 8.60
CA SER A 509 51.31 1.20 7.26
C SER A 509 49.93 1.69 6.86
N LEU A 510 49.86 2.86 6.22
CA LEU A 510 48.74 3.14 5.32
C LEU A 510 49.09 2.53 3.96
N TYR A 511 48.20 1.67 3.48
CA TYR A 511 47.96 1.48 2.06
C TYR A 511 47.77 2.88 1.44
N THR A 512 48.78 3.36 0.74
CA THR A 512 48.60 4.38 -0.30
C THR A 512 48.37 3.61 -1.57
N ASP A 513 47.11 3.35 -1.92
CA ASP A 513 46.81 2.94 -3.28
C ASP A 513 47.09 4.14 -4.21
N ILE A 514 47.73 3.88 -5.34
CA ILE A 514 48.56 4.83 -6.11
C ILE A 514 47.73 5.88 -6.89
N ASN A 515 46.44 6.05 -6.61
CA ASN A 515 45.58 7.00 -7.33
C ASN A 515 45.19 8.18 -6.44
N ASN A 516 46.01 9.21 -6.55
CA ASN A 516 46.04 10.46 -5.81
C ASN A 516 44.81 11.39 -6.03
N THR A 517 43.59 10.91 -5.72
CA THR A 517 42.39 11.74 -5.50
C THR A 517 41.35 10.93 -4.71
N GLN A 518 41.02 11.41 -3.50
CA GLN A 518 40.04 10.87 -2.53
C GLN A 518 40.58 9.74 -1.62
N SER A 519 40.47 9.96 -0.31
CA SER A 519 40.71 8.99 0.75
C SER A 519 39.94 7.71 0.43
N THR A 520 40.66 6.63 0.13
CA THR A 520 40.05 5.36 -0.26
C THR A 520 39.22 4.81 0.90
N LEU A 521 37.91 4.77 0.70
CA LEU A 521 36.96 4.11 1.59
C LEU A 521 37.30 2.62 1.61
N GLY A 522 37.75 2.10 2.75
CA GLY A 522 37.93 0.65 2.89
C GLY A 522 36.56 -0.01 2.87
N ALA A 523 36.32 -0.93 1.92
CA ALA A 523 35.14 -1.78 1.92
C ALA A 523 35.41 -3.04 2.76
N SER A 524 34.56 -3.29 3.76
CA SER A 524 34.56 -4.56 4.50
C SER A 524 33.22 -5.23 4.31
N LYS A 525 33.23 -6.54 4.03
CA LYS A 525 32.00 -7.36 4.05
C LYS A 525 31.70 -7.84 5.48
N PRO A 526 30.42 -7.85 5.89
CA PRO A 526 30.02 -8.52 7.10
C PRO A 526 30.24 -10.03 6.99
N GLU A 527 30.67 -10.67 8.09
CA GLU A 527 30.67 -12.13 8.17
C GLU A 527 29.23 -12.65 8.15
N GLU A 528 29.04 -13.93 7.76
CA GLU A 528 27.75 -14.64 7.73
C GLU A 528 27.13 -14.78 9.13
N ILE A 529 26.69 -13.66 9.70
CA ILE A 529 25.87 -13.60 10.90
C ILE A 529 24.45 -13.32 10.43
N SER A 530 23.49 -14.09 10.93
CA SER A 530 22.12 -14.16 10.39
C SER A 530 21.37 -12.82 10.28
N PHE A 531 21.83 -11.77 10.96
CA PHE A 531 21.22 -10.43 10.94
C PHE A 531 21.89 -9.42 9.98
N MET A 532 22.96 -9.79 9.25
CA MET A 532 23.67 -8.90 8.32
C MET A 532 23.57 -9.30 6.84
N GLN A 533 22.68 -10.23 6.48
CA GLN A 533 22.54 -10.70 5.10
C GLN A 533 22.17 -9.60 4.08
N ASP A 534 21.56 -8.51 4.53
CA ASP A 534 21.11 -7.39 3.68
C ASP A 534 22.04 -6.16 3.73
N VAL A 535 23.15 -6.21 4.49
CA VAL A 535 24.08 -5.08 4.61
C VAL A 535 25.05 -5.11 3.42
N GLY A 536 25.02 -4.06 2.60
CA GLY A 536 25.93 -3.87 1.46
C GLY A 536 27.37 -3.54 1.88
N GLU A 537 28.09 -2.78 1.05
CA GLU A 537 29.45 -2.32 1.39
C GLU A 537 29.42 -1.24 2.47
N VAL A 538 30.17 -1.47 3.56
CA VAL A 538 30.40 -0.47 4.61
C VAL A 538 31.67 0.29 4.30
N LEU A 539 31.58 1.62 4.29
CA LEU A 539 32.66 2.52 3.91
C LEU A 539 33.31 3.17 5.13
N PHE A 540 34.65 3.10 5.21
CA PHE A 540 35.43 3.69 6.32
C PHE A 540 36.43 4.74 5.83
N ASN A 541 36.55 5.85 6.55
CA ASN A 541 37.62 6.84 6.38
C ASN A 541 38.64 6.71 7.52
N ASP A 542 39.92 6.50 7.21
CA ASP A 542 41.04 6.46 8.18
C ASP A 542 40.83 5.53 9.40
N ALA A 543 40.23 4.35 9.20
CA ALA A 543 39.95 3.40 10.29
C ALA A 543 41.20 2.68 10.84
N GLY A 544 41.09 2.23 12.09
CA GLY A 544 42.13 1.51 12.82
C GLY A 544 41.91 0.00 12.73
N LYS A 545 42.99 -0.77 12.87
CA LYS A 545 42.93 -2.23 12.84
C LYS A 545 43.14 -2.81 14.23
N LEU A 546 42.33 -3.80 14.58
CA LEU A 546 42.53 -4.65 15.75
C LEU A 546 42.97 -6.04 15.29
N GLU A 547 43.99 -6.60 15.93
CA GLU A 547 44.34 -8.00 15.86
C GLU A 547 43.67 -8.76 16.99
N VAL A 548 43.08 -9.90 16.65
CA VAL A 548 42.48 -10.80 17.63
C VAL A 548 43.53 -11.81 18.04
N LYS A 549 43.91 -11.81 19.32
CA LYS A 549 44.76 -12.84 19.89
C LYS A 549 43.87 -13.96 20.42
N ALA A 550 44.15 -15.20 20.02
CA ALA A 550 43.43 -16.35 20.57
C ALA A 550 43.75 -16.48 22.06
N ASP A 551 42.81 -16.07 22.91
CA ASP A 551 42.86 -16.26 24.35
C ASP A 551 41.85 -17.35 24.77
N LYS A 552 42.14 -18.09 25.83
CA LYS A 552 41.31 -19.21 26.31
C LYS A 552 40.08 -18.75 27.08
N ASN A 553 40.05 -17.50 27.54
CA ASN A 553 39.04 -16.98 28.46
C ASN A 553 37.94 -16.16 27.77
N TYR A 554 38.17 -15.65 26.55
CA TYR A 554 37.22 -14.80 25.84
C TYR A 554 36.99 -15.29 24.41
N THR A 555 35.73 -15.30 23.99
CA THR A 555 35.34 -15.56 22.62
C THR A 555 35.21 -14.24 21.86
N VAL A 556 36.05 -14.05 20.86
CA VAL A 556 36.00 -12.86 19.98
C VAL A 556 35.36 -13.24 18.66
N THR A 557 34.26 -12.56 18.31
CA THR A 557 33.56 -12.75 17.03
C THR A 557 33.75 -11.49 16.19
N PRO A 558 34.56 -11.52 15.12
CA PRO A 558 34.73 -10.36 14.25
C PRO A 558 33.44 -10.12 13.45
N ILE A 559 32.98 -8.87 13.42
CA ILE A 559 31.76 -8.49 12.67
C ILE A 559 32.11 -8.05 11.24
N LEU A 560 33.25 -7.37 11.08
CA LEU A 560 33.77 -6.90 9.80
C LEU A 560 35.22 -7.36 9.64
N LYS A 561 35.56 -7.90 8.47
CA LYS A 561 36.94 -8.24 8.11
C LYS A 561 37.38 -7.36 6.95
N VAL A 562 38.61 -6.85 7.05
CA VAL A 562 39.28 -6.17 5.94
C VAL A 562 39.63 -7.23 4.90
N GLU A 563 39.11 -7.11 3.68
CA GLU A 563 39.55 -7.96 2.56
C GLU A 563 41.01 -7.58 2.25
N ASN A 564 41.95 -8.50 2.46
CA ASN A 564 43.29 -8.37 1.90
C ASN A 564 43.16 -8.55 0.37
N ASN A 565 42.94 -7.48 -0.37
CA ASN A 565 43.28 -7.48 -1.79
C ASN A 565 44.81 -7.54 -1.88
N ILE A 566 45.31 -8.69 -2.34
CA ILE A 566 46.72 -8.90 -2.72
C ILE A 566 47.04 -8.00 -3.91
#